data_AF-I1Q5B5-F1
#
_entry.id   AF-I1Q5B5-F1
#
_cell.length_a   1.000
_cell.length_b   1.000
_cell.length_c   1.000
_cell.angle_alpha   90.00
_cell.angle_beta   90.00
_cell.angle_gamma   90.00
#
_symmetry.space_group_name_H-M   'P 1'
#
loop_
_entity.id
_entity.type
_entity.pdbx_description
1 polymer ?
#
loop_
_entity_poly.entity_id
_entity_poly.type
_entity_poly.pdbx_seq_one_letter_code
_entity_poly.pdbx_strand_id
1 'polypeptide(L)'
;MEDQTAAAAGLDSRVKASLVLGTESFAISSESGILSEQLAAMKEKSMEILKGYITKHNAPADVPDEPIEGLSDDEGDAPAKNPPKKPKKQK
;
A
#
# COMPACT_ATOMS: atom_id res chain seq x y z
N MET A 1 30.64 -51.91 7.01
CA MET A 1 29.20 -52.17 6.83
C MET A 1 28.56 -51.48 8.00
N GLU A 2 27.91 -50.35 7.84
CA GLU A 2 26.79 -50.14 6.93
C GLU A 2 26.97 -48.95 6.00
N ASP A 3 26.51 -49.17 4.78
CA ASP A 3 26.37 -48.24 3.68
C ASP A 3 25.06 -47.43 3.86
N GLN A 4 24.76 -46.56 2.91
CA GLN A 4 23.43 -46.07 2.57
C GLN A 4 23.11 -44.60 2.87
N THR A 5 23.54 -43.79 1.89
CA THR A 5 22.71 -42.86 1.11
C THR A 5 22.20 -41.58 1.76
N ALA A 6 22.88 -40.49 1.38
CA ALA A 6 22.28 -39.40 0.58
C ALA A 6 20.76 -39.21 0.74
N ALA A 7 20.34 -38.56 1.82
CA ALA A 7 19.19 -37.68 1.71
C ALA A 7 19.71 -36.41 1.03
N ALA A 8 19.60 -36.37 -0.30
CA ALA A 8 19.64 -35.13 -1.03
C ALA A 8 18.70 -34.14 -0.33
N ALA A 9 19.26 -33.23 0.46
CA ALA A 9 18.62 -31.95 0.74
C ALA A 9 18.64 -31.20 -0.58
N GLY A 10 17.83 -31.70 -1.51
CA GLY A 10 17.67 -31.18 -2.84
C GLY A 10 17.33 -29.72 -2.71
N LEU A 11 17.99 -28.92 -3.52
CA LEU A 11 17.78 -27.50 -3.68
C LEU A 11 16.44 -27.24 -4.37
N ASP A 12 15.40 -28.00 -4.01
CA ASP A 12 14.14 -28.09 -4.71
C ASP A 12 13.20 -27.03 -4.17
N SER A 13 13.22 -25.92 -4.90
CA SER A 13 12.39 -24.73 -4.81
C SER A 13 12.41 -23.96 -3.47
N ARG A 14 13.24 -22.92 -3.46
CA ARG A 14 13.38 -21.95 -2.36
C ARG A 14 12.27 -20.87 -2.34
N VAL A 15 11.24 -20.97 -3.17
CA VAL A 15 10.24 -19.89 -3.32
C VAL A 15 8.84 -20.41 -3.05
N LYS A 16 8.39 -20.16 -1.82
CA LYS A 16 7.02 -20.37 -1.35
C LYS A 16 6.55 -19.11 -0.65
N ALA A 17 5.35 -18.66 -0.98
CA ALA A 17 4.68 -17.61 -0.22
C ALA A 17 3.20 -17.96 -0.05
N SER A 18 2.65 -17.60 1.10
CA SER A 18 1.23 -17.73 1.39
C SER A 18 0.74 -16.44 2.03
N LEU A 19 -0.42 -15.97 1.59
CA LEU A 19 -1.07 -14.77 2.10
C LEU A 19 -2.52 -15.11 2.47
N VAL A 20 -2.92 -14.74 3.68
CA VAL A 20 -4.27 -14.97 4.20
C VAL A 20 -4.93 -13.63 4.47
N LEU A 21 -6.12 -13.43 3.91
CA LEU A 21 -6.93 -12.22 4.05
C LEU A 21 -8.32 -12.63 4.54
N GLY A 22 -8.54 -12.55 5.85
CA GLY A 22 -9.78 -13.03 6.47
C GLY A 22 -9.97 -14.53 6.26
N THR A 23 -11.02 -14.91 5.53
CA THR A 23 -11.32 -16.31 5.18
C THR A 23 -10.66 -16.77 3.88
N GLU A 24 -10.04 -15.86 3.11
CA GLU A 24 -9.39 -16.20 1.85
C GLU A 24 -7.89 -16.49 2.04
N SER A 25 -7.39 -17.48 1.30
CA SER A 25 -5.99 -17.92 1.34
C SER A 25 -5.43 -18.07 -0.06
N PHE A 26 -4.28 -17.45 -0.30
CA PHE A 26 -3.54 -17.51 -1.55
C PHE A 26 -2.17 -18.13 -1.29
N ALA A 27 -1.72 -19.01 -2.19
CA ALA A 27 -0.40 -19.63 -2.10
C ALA A 27 0.25 -19.65 -3.48
N ILE A 28 1.56 -19.42 -3.51
CA ILE A 28 2.40 -19.60 -4.69
C ILE A 28 3.43 -20.69 -4.41
N SER A 29 3.70 -21.51 -5.42
CA SER A 29 4.61 -22.66 -5.36
C SER A 29 5.22 -22.88 -6.73
N SER A 30 6.51 -23.21 -6.78
CA SER A 30 7.20 -23.50 -8.05
C SER A 30 6.63 -24.70 -8.83
N GLU A 31 5.83 -25.53 -8.19
CA GLU A 31 5.13 -26.65 -8.83
C GLU A 31 3.93 -26.21 -9.69
N SER A 32 3.48 -24.96 -9.55
CA SER A 32 2.22 -24.47 -10.12
C SER A 32 2.44 -23.32 -11.13
N GLY A 33 3.26 -23.57 -12.16
CA GLY A 33 3.47 -22.64 -13.28
C GLY A 33 4.52 -21.54 -13.03
N ILE A 34 4.41 -20.42 -13.76
CA ILE A 34 5.40 -19.33 -13.70
C ILE A 34 5.22 -18.51 -12.42
N LEU A 35 6.24 -18.51 -11.55
CA LEU A 35 6.20 -17.80 -10.26
C LEU A 35 5.83 -16.32 -10.36
N SER A 36 6.32 -15.62 -11.39
CA SER A 36 6.01 -14.20 -11.58
C SER A 36 4.53 -13.96 -11.90
N GLU A 37 3.90 -14.84 -12.68
CA GLU A 37 2.48 -14.75 -12.98
C GLU A 37 1.64 -15.09 -11.75
N GLN A 38 2.02 -16.13 -11.00
CA GLN A 38 1.37 -16.46 -9.73
C GLN A 38 1.44 -15.29 -8.74
N LEU A 39 2.60 -14.64 -8.63
CA LEU A 39 2.80 -13.48 -7.77
C LEU A 39 1.98 -12.27 -8.25
N ALA A 40 1.91 -12.03 -9.55
CA ALA A 40 1.10 -10.97 -10.13
C ALA A 40 -0.40 -11.20 -9.86
N ALA A 41 -0.88 -12.42 -10.06
CA ALA A 41 -2.26 -12.81 -9.78
C ALA A 41 -2.59 -12.72 -8.29
N MET A 42 -1.69 -13.18 -7.42
CA MET A 42 -1.86 -13.07 -5.96
C MET A 42 -1.93 -11.59 -5.56
N LYS A 43 -1.03 -10.74 -6.08
CA LYS A 43 -1.05 -9.30 -5.83
C LYS A 43 -2.38 -8.67 -6.24
N GLU A 44 -2.86 -8.96 -7.45
CA GLU A 44 -4.10 -8.39 -7.99
C GLU A 44 -5.31 -8.76 -7.12
N LYS A 45 -5.53 -10.06 -6.88
CA LYS A 45 -6.65 -10.54 -6.04
C LYS A 45 -6.58 -9.99 -4.63
N SER A 46 -5.38 -9.99 -4.04
CA SER A 46 -5.19 -9.47 -2.68
C SER A 46 -5.51 -7.99 -2.59
N MET A 47 -5.14 -7.21 -3.61
CA MET A 47 -5.43 -5.78 -3.66
C MET A 47 -6.92 -5.51 -3.83
N GLU A 48 -7.62 -6.30 -4.64
CA GLU A 48 -9.07 -6.19 -4.82
C GLU A 48 -9.82 -6.41 -3.50
N ILE A 49 -9.48 -7.48 -2.76
CA ILE A 49 -10.07 -7.80 -1.46
C ILE A 49 -9.80 -6.68 -0.46
N LEU A 50 -8.54 -6.24 -0.35
CA LEU A 50 -8.15 -5.17 0.57
C LEU A 50 -8.89 -3.87 0.24
N LYS A 51 -8.99 -3.52 -1.04
CA LYS A 51 -9.75 -2.35 -1.49
C LYS A 51 -11.22 -2.46 -1.10
N GLY A 52 -11.86 -3.60 -1.36
CA GLY A 52 -13.25 -3.84 -0.97
C GLY A 52 -13.46 -3.69 0.54
N TYR A 53 -12.53 -4.21 1.34
CA TYR A 53 -12.57 -4.05 2.79
C TYR A 53 -12.45 -2.58 3.22
N ILE A 54 -11.44 -1.86 2.73
CA ILE A 54 -11.22 -0.44 3.05
C ILE A 54 -12.43 0.40 2.62
N THR A 55 -12.96 0.19 1.41
CA THR A 55 -14.14 0.93 0.94
C THR A 55 -15.37 0.69 1.80
N LYS A 56 -15.57 -0.54 2.29
CA LYS A 56 -16.71 -0.87 3.15
C LYS A 56 -16.58 -0.34 4.57
N HIS A 57 -15.36 -0.30 5.11
CA HIS A 57 -15.12 -0.08 6.54
C HIS A 57 -14.49 1.27 6.88
N ASN A 58 -13.72 1.85 5.95
CA ASN A 58 -12.99 3.10 6.15
C ASN A 58 -13.56 4.23 5.29
N ALA A 59 -14.81 4.11 4.83
CA ALA A 59 -15.51 5.26 4.26
C ALA A 59 -15.42 6.42 5.28
N PRO A 60 -15.12 7.65 4.84
CA PRO A 60 -15.21 8.79 5.74
C PRO A 60 -16.57 8.71 6.40
N ALA A 61 -16.61 8.71 7.73
CA ALA A 61 -17.85 9.02 8.41
C ALA A 61 -18.35 10.30 7.74
N ASP A 62 -19.60 10.28 7.27
CA ASP A 62 -20.31 11.49 6.87
C ASP A 62 -20.39 12.32 8.15
N VAL A 63 -19.31 13.06 8.44
CA VAL A 63 -19.26 14.00 9.54
C VAL A 63 -20.22 15.06 9.04
N PRO A 64 -21.43 15.18 9.62
CA PRO A 64 -22.31 16.26 9.23
C PRO A 64 -21.49 17.52 9.43
N ASP A 65 -21.37 18.34 8.38
CA ASP A 65 -20.78 19.67 8.50
C ASP A 65 -21.44 20.29 9.74
N GLU A 66 -20.65 20.49 10.81
CA GLU A 66 -21.15 21.19 11.97
C GLU A 66 -21.76 22.49 11.45
N PRO A 67 -23.02 22.81 11.78
CA PRO A 67 -23.60 24.05 11.30
C PRO A 67 -22.65 25.16 11.74
N ILE A 68 -22.14 25.90 10.76
CA ILE A 68 -21.24 27.03 10.97
C ILE A 68 -22.10 28.13 11.60
N GLU A 69 -22.40 27.99 12.90
CA GLU A 69 -23.15 28.98 13.67
C GLU A 69 -22.19 30.13 14.05
N GLY A 70 -22.11 31.10 13.14
CA GLY A 70 -21.40 32.37 13.30
C GLY A 70 -19.96 32.30 12.76
N LEU A 71 -19.47 33.25 11.96
CA LEU A 71 -19.60 34.69 12.13
C LEU A 71 -19.50 35.42 10.79
N SER A 72 -20.30 36.48 10.74
CA SER A 72 -20.33 37.58 9.79
C SER A 72 -18.98 38.31 9.67
N ASP A 73 -18.70 38.77 8.44
CA ASP A 73 -17.93 39.99 8.07
C ASP A 73 -16.41 40.04 8.38
N ASP A 74 -15.57 40.02 7.33
CA ASP A 74 -14.65 41.12 6.95
C ASP A 74 -13.64 40.69 5.85
N GLU A 75 -13.21 41.68 5.08
CA GLU A 75 -12.49 41.68 3.79
C GLU A 75 -11.32 40.67 3.54
N GLY A 76 -11.28 40.18 2.30
CA GLY A 76 -10.24 40.56 1.32
C GLY A 76 -8.76 40.28 1.62
N ASP A 77 -8.26 39.22 0.97
CA ASP A 77 -6.90 39.05 0.42
C ASP A 77 -5.70 38.78 1.37
N ALA A 78 -4.95 37.74 0.99
CA ALA A 78 -3.95 37.05 1.77
C ALA A 78 -2.61 37.82 1.97
N PRO A 79 -1.83 37.53 3.03
CA PRO A 79 -0.46 38.02 3.15
C PRO A 79 0.48 37.18 2.27
N ALA A 80 0.77 37.64 1.06
CA ALA A 80 1.79 37.04 0.21
C ALA A 80 3.19 37.29 0.79
N LYS A 81 3.70 36.27 1.50
CA LYS A 81 5.11 36.13 1.90
C LYS A 81 6.02 36.18 0.67
N ASN A 82 6.93 37.15 0.59
CA ASN A 82 8.21 36.98 -0.08
C ASN A 82 9.30 37.84 0.59
N PRO A 83 10.50 37.31 0.86
CA PRO A 83 11.57 38.05 1.52
C PRO A 83 12.27 39.05 0.58
N PRO A 84 12.77 40.19 1.07
CA PRO A 84 13.41 41.20 0.24
C PRO A 84 14.72 40.69 -0.39
N LYS A 85 14.83 40.81 -1.71
CA LYS A 85 16.05 40.51 -2.48
C LYS A 85 17.14 41.52 -2.14
N LYS A 86 18.33 40.99 -1.83
CA LYS A 86 19.60 41.68 -1.48
C LYS A 86 19.90 42.90 -2.38
N PRO A 87 20.49 43.99 -1.86
CA PRO A 87 20.91 45.12 -2.66
C PRO A 87 22.16 44.78 -3.50
N LYS A 88 22.10 45.08 -4.80
CA LYS A 88 23.22 44.99 -5.74
C LYS A 88 24.10 46.25 -5.55
N LYS A 89 25.38 46.06 -5.24
CA LYS A 89 26.40 47.13 -5.17
C LYS A 89 26.45 47.91 -6.50
N GLN A 90 26.39 49.24 -6.43
CA GLN A 90 26.82 50.13 -7.53
C GLN A 90 28.31 50.45 -7.37
N LYS A 91 28.97 50.62 -8.53
CA LYS A 91 30.36 51.06 -8.68
C LYS A 91 30.44 52.58 -8.48
#